data_AF-A0A7Z1Q897-F1
#
_entry.id   AF-A0A7Z1Q897-F1
#
_cell.length_a   1.000
_cell.length_b   1.000
_cell.length_c   1.000
_cell.angle_alpha   90.00
_cell.angle_beta   90.00
_cell.angle_gamma   90.00
#
_symmetry.space_group_name_H-M   'P 1'
#
loop_
_entity.id
_entity.type
_entity.pdbx_description
1 polymer ?
#
loop_
_entity_poly.entity_id
_entity_poly.type
_entity_poly.pdbx_seq_one_letter_code
_entity_poly.pdbx_strand_id
1 'polypeptide(L)'
;MCKNSAFLASTVSQVSLALNTDPLRQLASLDGIAEASDKISVRLRKGKRVTPAQVRSLCAQLWSVRMRGVQEYGRDSEIMNALEKQAELLERVCNALKERWVYREWISSKASSILSGILIIPVFLALPVVVSMGCPGLLCVTLAGGYLGCLAACSLWAKDPVGLFWTVYSFIPLYILRNM
;
A
#
# COMPACT_ATOMS: atom_id res chain seq x y z
N MET A 1 0.56 -10.63 10.02
CA MET A 1 -0.24 -9.58 9.34
C MET A 1 -1.64 -9.32 9.94
N CYS A 2 -2.08 -10.02 11.00
CA CYS A 2 -3.47 -9.94 11.51
C CYS A 2 -3.79 -8.72 12.42
N LYS A 3 -2.78 -8.10 13.05
CA LYS A 3 -3.00 -7.00 14.01
C LYS A 3 -3.62 -5.74 13.35
N ASN A 4 -3.26 -5.43 12.12
CA ASN A 4 -3.81 -4.27 11.41
C ASN A 4 -5.25 -4.48 10.93
N SER A 5 -5.72 -5.70 10.66
CA SER A 5 -7.11 -5.89 10.19
C SER A 5 -8.12 -5.73 11.31
N ALA A 6 -7.81 -6.21 12.53
CA ALA A 6 -8.66 -6.04 13.70
C ALA A 6 -8.80 -4.57 14.07
N PHE A 7 -7.67 -3.84 14.11
CA PHE A 7 -7.66 -2.40 14.35
C PHE A 7 -8.50 -1.62 13.34
N LEU A 8 -8.32 -1.84 12.03
CA LEU A 8 -9.09 -1.13 11.01
C LEU A 8 -10.59 -1.47 11.11
N ALA A 9 -10.93 -2.73 11.35
CA ALA A 9 -12.32 -3.14 11.51
C ALA A 9 -12.97 -2.51 12.76
N SER A 10 -12.25 -2.41 13.88
CA SER A 10 -12.76 -1.77 15.09
C SER A 10 -12.93 -0.26 14.89
N THR A 11 -11.98 0.42 14.25
CA THR A 11 -12.06 1.87 14.04
C THR A 11 -13.21 2.24 13.10
N VAL A 12 -13.40 1.50 12.00
CA VAL A 12 -14.53 1.73 11.08
C VAL A 12 -15.88 1.43 11.78
N SER A 13 -15.92 0.39 12.61
CA SER A 13 -17.12 0.07 13.42
C SER A 13 -17.42 1.15 14.46
N GLN A 14 -16.39 1.75 15.08
CA GLN A 14 -16.55 2.89 15.98
C GLN A 14 -17.10 4.11 15.25
N VAL A 15 -16.65 4.37 14.02
CA VAL A 15 -17.20 5.45 13.19
C VAL A 15 -18.67 5.20 12.88
N SER A 16 -19.07 3.98 12.48
CA SER A 16 -20.49 3.67 12.26
C SER A 16 -21.34 3.89 13.51
N LEU A 17 -20.85 3.41 14.66
CA LEU A 17 -21.54 3.56 15.93
C LEU A 17 -21.68 5.04 16.30
N ALA A 18 -20.61 5.82 16.17
CA ALA A 18 -20.61 7.25 16.48
C ALA A 18 -21.59 8.05 15.61
N LEU A 19 -21.73 7.69 14.33
CA LEU A 19 -22.68 8.32 13.41
C LEU A 19 -24.14 8.03 13.79
N ASN A 20 -24.41 6.89 14.43
CA ASN A 20 -25.73 6.49 14.92
C ASN A 20 -26.03 6.95 16.36
N THR A 21 -25.09 7.60 17.03
CA THR A 21 -25.25 8.13 18.39
C THR A 21 -25.39 9.65 18.41
N ASP A 22 -25.99 10.18 19.47
CA ASP A 22 -26.05 11.63 19.68
C ASP A 22 -24.63 12.21 19.83
N PRO A 23 -24.38 13.42 19.30
CA PRO A 23 -25.33 14.34 18.68
C PRO A 23 -25.48 14.15 17.15
N LEU A 24 -24.75 13.21 16.54
CA LEU A 24 -24.71 13.00 15.09
C LEU A 24 -25.98 12.34 14.52
N ARG A 25 -26.65 11.53 15.33
CA ARG A 25 -27.90 10.83 14.96
C ARG A 25 -29.00 11.77 14.44
N GLN A 26 -28.94 13.05 14.79
CA GLN A 26 -29.90 14.07 14.35
C GLN A 26 -29.81 14.36 12.84
N LEU A 27 -28.68 14.01 12.20
CA LEU A 27 -28.45 14.23 10.77
C LEU A 27 -28.82 12.97 9.96
N ALA A 28 -30.03 12.92 9.41
CA ALA A 28 -30.50 11.83 8.54
C ALA A 28 -29.59 11.59 7.30
N SER A 29 -28.79 12.59 6.90
CA SER A 29 -27.79 12.45 5.83
C SER A 29 -26.64 11.51 6.17
N LEU A 30 -26.47 11.12 7.44
CA LEU A 30 -25.41 10.24 7.93
C LEU A 30 -25.80 8.76 7.91
N ASP A 31 -27.08 8.39 7.84
CA ASP A 31 -27.54 6.99 7.90
C ASP A 31 -26.91 6.13 6.80
N GLY A 32 -26.87 6.65 5.56
CA GLY A 32 -26.23 5.97 4.43
C GLY A 32 -24.72 5.83 4.60
N ILE A 33 -24.07 6.78 5.28
CA ILE A 33 -22.63 6.74 5.57
C ILE A 33 -22.34 5.70 6.66
N ALA A 34 -23.18 5.65 7.71
CA ALA A 34 -23.09 4.69 8.79
C ALA A 34 -23.25 3.25 8.27
N GLU A 35 -24.29 2.99 7.45
CA GLU A 35 -24.52 1.68 6.86
C GLU A 35 -23.34 1.24 5.95
N ALA A 36 -22.82 2.16 5.14
CA ALA A 36 -21.66 1.89 4.30
C ALA A 36 -20.38 1.62 5.13
N SER A 37 -20.20 2.34 6.24
CA SER A 37 -19.12 2.10 7.20
C SER A 37 -19.24 0.72 7.82
N ASP A 38 -20.43 0.27 8.22
CA ASP A 38 -20.64 -1.08 8.75
C ASP A 38 -20.41 -2.18 7.73
N LYS A 39 -20.84 -1.97 6.48
CA LYS A 39 -20.52 -2.90 5.38
C LYS A 39 -19.00 -3.05 5.22
N ILE A 40 -18.24 -1.97 5.35
CA ILE A 40 -16.78 -2.00 5.31
C ILE A 40 -16.20 -2.71 6.54
N SER A 41 -16.72 -2.43 7.74
CA SER A 41 -16.26 -3.04 8.99
C SER A 41 -16.42 -4.57 8.95
N VAL A 42 -17.58 -5.05 8.51
CA VAL A 42 -17.88 -6.49 8.35
C VAL A 42 -16.97 -7.13 7.30
N ARG A 43 -16.70 -6.45 6.18
CA ARG A 43 -15.77 -6.95 5.16
C ARG A 43 -14.35 -7.07 5.72
N LEU A 44 -13.88 -6.08 6.47
CA LEU A 44 -12.57 -6.14 7.13
C LEU A 44 -12.48 -7.28 8.15
N ARG A 45 -13.53 -7.52 8.95
CA ARG A 45 -13.60 -8.65 9.90
C ARG A 45 -13.55 -10.00 9.19
N LYS A 46 -14.22 -10.12 8.04
CA LYS A 46 -14.20 -11.33 7.18
C LYS A 46 -12.90 -11.46 6.36
N GLY A 47 -11.89 -10.61 6.57
CA GLY A 47 -10.65 -10.62 5.82
C GLY A 47 -10.80 -10.24 4.33
N LYS A 48 -11.95 -9.72 3.92
CA LYS A 48 -12.20 -9.31 2.54
C LYS A 48 -11.43 -8.02 2.23
N ARG A 49 -10.95 -7.90 0.99
CA ARG A 49 -10.23 -6.71 0.52
C ARG A 49 -11.17 -5.50 0.49
N VAL A 50 -10.74 -4.40 1.11
CA VAL A 50 -11.38 -3.07 1.06
C VAL A 50 -10.36 -2.09 0.51
N THR A 51 -10.75 -1.30 -0.49
CA THR A 51 -9.83 -0.37 -1.15
C THR A 51 -9.74 0.97 -0.39
N PRO A 52 -8.58 1.65 -0.38
CA PRO A 52 -8.46 2.99 0.19
C PRO A 52 -9.46 3.99 -0.40
N ALA A 53 -9.81 3.83 -1.68
CA ALA A 53 -10.79 4.67 -2.37
C ALA A 53 -12.19 4.61 -1.72
N GLN A 54 -12.62 3.42 -1.26
CA GLN A 54 -13.92 3.25 -0.57
C GLN A 54 -13.95 3.98 0.78
N VAL A 55 -12.84 3.97 1.53
CA VAL A 55 -12.74 4.71 2.80
C VAL A 55 -12.64 6.21 2.55
N ARG A 56 -11.89 6.61 1.51
CA ARG A 56 -11.76 8.01 1.11
C ARG A 56 -13.09 8.61 0.63
N SER A 57 -13.93 7.85 -0.05
CA SER A 57 -15.26 8.32 -0.44
C SER A 57 -16.16 8.57 0.77
N LEU A 58 -16.12 7.71 1.79
CA LEU A 58 -16.87 7.93 3.04
C LEU A 58 -16.37 9.18 3.78
N CYS A 59 -15.05 9.35 3.86
CA CYS A 59 -14.46 10.56 4.44
C CYS A 59 -14.89 11.82 3.69
N ALA A 60 -14.89 11.80 2.35
CA ALA A 60 -15.36 12.92 1.53
C ALA A 60 -16.86 13.21 1.74
N GLN A 61 -17.70 12.18 1.89
CA GLN A 61 -19.12 12.36 2.20
C GLN A 61 -19.31 13.01 3.57
N LEU A 62 -18.57 12.58 4.60
CA LEU A 62 -18.59 13.21 5.93
C LEU A 62 -18.16 14.68 5.88
N TRP A 63 -17.07 14.98 5.17
CA TRP A 63 -16.66 16.36 4.94
C TRP A 63 -17.72 17.18 4.23
N SER A 64 -18.42 16.60 3.25
CA SER A 64 -19.51 17.29 2.56
C SER A 64 -20.68 17.62 3.49
N VAL A 65 -21.04 16.70 4.40
CA VAL A 65 -22.09 16.92 5.40
C VAL A 65 -21.66 18.00 6.39
N ARG A 66 -20.40 17.93 6.87
CA ARG A 66 -19.83 18.96 7.74
C ARG A 66 -19.87 20.34 7.08
N MET A 67 -19.41 20.47 5.83
CA MET A 67 -19.39 21.77 5.14
C MET A 67 -20.79 22.38 4.97
N ARG A 68 -21.83 21.56 4.78
CA ARG A 68 -23.22 22.04 4.77
C ARG A 68 -23.68 22.43 6.18
N GLY A 69 -23.41 21.59 7.18
CA GLY A 69 -23.80 21.83 8.56
C GLY A 69 -23.13 23.05 9.22
N VAL A 70 -21.93 23.45 8.77
CA VAL A 70 -21.25 24.66 9.28
C VAL A 70 -22.09 25.92 9.05
N GLN A 71 -22.88 25.98 7.97
CA GLN A 71 -23.75 27.13 7.68
C GLN A 71 -24.95 27.21 8.63
N GLU A 72 -25.44 26.08 9.13
CA GLU A 72 -26.66 25.99 9.95
C GLU A 72 -26.35 26.01 11.46
N TYR A 73 -25.31 25.28 11.88
CA TYR A 73 -25.00 25.04 13.30
C TYR A 73 -23.78 25.81 13.80
N GLY A 74 -23.03 26.46 12.90
CA GLY A 74 -21.78 27.12 13.20
C GLY A 74 -20.59 26.15 13.27
N ARG A 75 -19.39 26.70 12.99
CA ARG A 75 -18.15 25.93 12.84
C ARG A 75 -17.73 25.19 14.11
N ASP A 76 -17.92 25.82 15.26
CA ASP A 76 -17.41 25.31 16.55
C ASP A 76 -18.46 24.50 17.32
N SER A 77 -19.57 24.12 16.67
CA SER A 77 -20.60 23.30 17.30
C SER A 77 -20.12 21.89 17.60
N GLU A 78 -20.72 21.28 18.62
CA GLU A 78 -20.41 19.92 19.05
C GLU A 78 -20.59 18.89 17.92
N ILE A 79 -21.61 19.07 17.08
CA ILE A 79 -21.89 18.23 15.89
C ILE A 79 -20.76 18.32 14.87
N MET A 80 -20.27 19.54 14.57
CA MET A 80 -19.18 19.72 13.60
C MET A 80 -17.85 19.17 14.11
N ASN A 81 -17.56 19.36 15.39
CA ASN A 81 -16.39 18.77 16.05
C ASN A 81 -16.45 17.24 16.09
N ALA A 82 -17.64 16.67 16.31
CA ALA A 82 -17.85 15.22 16.27
C ALA A 82 -17.64 14.66 14.84
N LEU A 83 -18.18 15.32 13.81
CA LEU A 83 -17.98 14.94 12.40
C LEU A 83 -16.50 14.97 12.00
N GLU A 84 -15.77 16.00 12.43
CA GLU A 84 -14.34 16.15 12.17
C GLU A 84 -13.53 14.99 12.77
N LYS A 85 -13.80 14.65 14.04
CA LYS A 85 -13.17 13.48 14.69
C LYS A 85 -13.43 12.18 13.91
N GLN A 86 -14.64 11.96 13.40
CA GLN A 86 -14.94 10.77 12.61
C GLN A 86 -14.24 10.77 11.25
N ALA A 87 -14.15 11.93 10.60
CA ALA A 87 -13.42 12.07 9.34
C ALA A 87 -11.92 11.78 9.52
N GLU A 88 -11.30 12.29 10.60
CA GLU A 88 -9.91 12.00 10.94
C GLU A 88 -9.67 10.50 11.19
N LEU A 89 -10.59 9.82 11.87
CA LEU A 89 -10.49 8.37 12.10
C LEU A 89 -10.53 7.59 10.78
N LEU A 90 -11.41 7.95 9.85
CA LEU A 90 -11.45 7.34 8.52
C LEU A 90 -10.20 7.67 7.70
N GLU A 91 -9.64 8.86 7.85
CA GLU A 91 -8.38 9.22 7.20
C GLU A 91 -7.21 8.37 7.71
N ARG A 92 -7.12 8.14 9.03
CA ARG A 92 -6.15 7.21 9.62
C ARG A 92 -6.33 5.78 9.08
N VAL A 93 -7.58 5.31 8.97
CA VAL A 93 -7.89 4.00 8.35
C VAL A 93 -7.43 3.97 6.89
N CYS A 94 -7.67 5.03 6.12
CA CYS A 94 -7.27 5.14 4.72
C CYS A 94 -5.74 5.11 4.58
N ASN A 95 -5.01 5.86 5.41
CA ASN A 95 -3.55 5.89 5.41
C ASN A 95 -2.96 4.52 5.79
N ALA A 96 -3.48 3.89 6.85
CA ALA A 96 -3.08 2.53 7.23
C ALA A 96 -3.43 1.47 6.17
N LEU A 97 -4.47 1.67 5.36
CA LEU A 97 -4.72 0.83 4.19
C LEU A 97 -3.67 1.08 3.10
N LYS A 98 -3.32 2.34 2.79
CA LYS A 98 -2.29 2.68 1.79
C LYS A 98 -0.91 2.14 2.13
N GLU A 99 -0.59 2.02 3.42
CA GLU A 99 0.66 1.40 3.88
C GLU A 99 0.75 -0.09 3.56
N ARG A 100 -0.39 -0.79 3.41
CA ARG A 100 -0.37 -2.22 3.05
C ARG A 100 0.25 -2.38 1.68
N TRP A 101 1.17 -3.34 1.58
CA TRP A 101 1.90 -3.63 0.35
C TRP A 101 0.98 -3.71 -0.88
N VAL A 102 -0.19 -4.36 -0.79
CA VAL A 102 -1.16 -4.47 -1.88
C VAL A 102 -1.60 -3.12 -2.45
N TYR A 103 -1.82 -2.11 -1.59
CA TYR A 103 -2.33 -0.79 -1.96
C TYR A 103 -1.26 0.29 -2.09
N ARG A 104 -0.02 0.00 -1.67
CA ARG A 104 1.12 0.90 -1.89
C ARG A 104 1.25 1.18 -3.38
N GLU A 105 1.52 2.44 -3.74
CA GLU A 105 1.69 2.84 -5.13
C GLU A 105 3.00 2.28 -5.71
N TRP A 106 3.03 2.07 -7.02
CA TRP A 106 4.27 1.77 -7.74
C TRP A 106 4.99 3.09 -7.99
N ILE A 107 6.11 3.30 -7.33
CA ILE A 107 6.84 4.56 -7.39
C ILE A 107 8.21 4.29 -8.00
N SER A 108 8.47 4.93 -9.14
CA SER A 108 9.79 4.93 -9.76
C SER A 108 10.72 5.85 -8.96
N SER A 109 11.71 5.29 -8.29
CA SER A 109 12.77 6.09 -7.66
C SER A 109 13.91 6.33 -8.64
N LYS A 110 14.32 7.59 -8.83
CA LYS A 110 15.54 7.91 -9.62
C LYS A 110 16.81 7.29 -9.01
N ALA A 111 16.82 7.05 -7.70
CA ALA A 111 17.94 6.37 -7.05
C ALA A 111 17.99 4.88 -7.41
N SER A 112 16.86 4.28 -7.80
CA SER A 112 16.77 2.86 -8.15
C SER A 112 17.52 2.50 -9.42
N SER A 113 17.48 3.35 -10.46
CA SER A 113 18.24 3.09 -11.68
C SER A 113 19.75 3.06 -11.41
N ILE A 114 20.23 3.99 -10.58
CA ILE A 114 21.63 4.09 -10.19
C ILE A 114 22.04 2.89 -9.33
N LEU A 115 21.24 2.55 -8.30
CA LEU A 115 21.48 1.38 -7.45
C LEU A 115 21.44 0.07 -8.23
N SER A 116 20.50 -0.08 -9.16
CA SER A 116 20.41 -1.27 -10.02
C SER A 116 21.65 -1.39 -10.90
N GLY A 117 22.14 -0.29 -11.47
CA GLY A 117 23.41 -0.27 -12.21
C GLY A 117 24.59 -0.71 -11.34
N ILE A 118 24.71 -0.14 -10.14
CA ILE A 118 25.79 -0.47 -9.19
C ILE A 118 25.73 -1.93 -8.72
N LEU A 119 24.54 -2.50 -8.54
CA LEU A 119 24.39 -3.85 -8.02
C LEU A 119 24.47 -4.93 -9.12
N ILE A 120 24.05 -4.62 -10.35
CA ILE A 120 23.96 -5.59 -11.45
C ILE A 120 25.26 -5.61 -12.28
N ILE A 121 25.82 -4.44 -12.63
CA ILE A 121 26.98 -4.36 -13.52
C ILE A 121 28.22 -5.11 -12.99
N PRO A 122 28.59 -5.00 -11.70
CA PRO A 122 29.75 -5.73 -11.17
C PRO A 122 29.61 -7.25 -11.26
N VAL A 123 28.39 -7.79 -11.16
CA VAL A 123 28.13 -9.23 -11.30
C VAL A 123 28.48 -9.71 -12.69
N PHE A 124 28.08 -8.96 -13.73
CA PHE A 124 28.42 -9.29 -15.12
C PHE A 124 29.89 -9.05 -15.47
N LEU A 125 30.57 -8.11 -14.80
CA LEU A 125 32.01 -7.90 -14.97
C LEU A 125 32.84 -9.00 -14.30
N ALA A 126 32.43 -9.46 -13.11
CA ALA A 126 33.16 -10.48 -12.35
C ALA A 126 32.95 -11.89 -12.91
N LEU A 127 31.77 -12.20 -13.45
CA LEU A 127 31.42 -13.52 -14.00
C LEU A 127 32.46 -14.09 -14.97
N PRO A 128 32.87 -13.39 -16.05
CA PRO A 128 33.86 -13.92 -16.99
C PRO A 128 35.24 -14.10 -16.36
N VAL A 129 35.63 -13.24 -15.41
CA VAL A 129 36.91 -13.36 -14.69
C VAL A 129 36.91 -14.63 -13.84
N VAL A 130 35.86 -14.86 -13.06
CA VAL A 130 35.75 -16.03 -12.18
C VAL A 130 35.72 -17.33 -13.00
N VAL A 131 35.01 -17.34 -14.14
CA VAL A 131 35.03 -18.48 -15.07
C VAL A 131 36.43 -18.71 -15.65
N SER A 132 37.15 -17.64 -16.03
CA SER A 132 38.52 -17.76 -16.54
C SER A 132 39.54 -18.26 -15.51
N MET A 133 39.24 -18.11 -14.21
CA MET A 133 40.03 -18.67 -13.11
C MET A 133 39.77 -20.17 -12.88
N GLY A 134 38.97 -20.82 -13.74
CA GLY A 134 38.69 -22.25 -13.67
C GLY A 134 37.48 -22.64 -12.82
N CYS A 135 36.67 -21.67 -12.36
CA CYS A 135 35.44 -21.99 -11.64
C CYS A 135 34.39 -22.61 -12.59
N PRO A 136 33.60 -23.60 -12.13
CA PRO A 136 32.55 -24.20 -12.96
C PRO A 136 31.51 -23.16 -13.37
N GLY A 137 31.38 -22.90 -14.68
CA GLY A 137 30.47 -21.89 -15.22
C GLY A 137 29.02 -22.05 -14.77
N LEU A 138 28.55 -23.30 -14.63
CA LEU A 138 27.22 -23.62 -14.10
C LEU A 138 27.02 -23.10 -12.67
N LEU A 139 28.03 -23.23 -11.79
CA LEU A 139 27.96 -22.71 -10.42
C LEU A 139 27.97 -21.18 -10.41
N CYS A 140 28.78 -20.53 -11.24
CA CYS A 140 28.85 -19.07 -11.34
C CYS A 140 27.52 -18.48 -11.83
N VAL A 141 26.92 -19.08 -12.87
CA VAL A 141 25.63 -18.65 -13.43
C VAL A 141 24.49 -18.87 -12.44
N THR A 142 24.47 -20.00 -11.73
CA THR A 142 23.41 -20.29 -10.73
C THR A 142 23.47 -19.34 -9.53
N LEU A 143 24.68 -19.02 -9.04
CA LEU A 143 24.86 -18.04 -7.97
C LEU A 143 24.46 -16.62 -8.40
N ALA A 144 24.86 -16.20 -9.59
CA ALA A 144 24.46 -14.90 -10.15
C ALA A 144 22.94 -14.81 -10.38
N GLY A 145 22.32 -15.87 -10.90
CA GLY A 145 20.87 -15.97 -11.04
C GLY A 145 20.14 -15.90 -9.68
N GLY A 146 20.68 -16.56 -8.65
CA GLY A 146 20.15 -16.46 -7.29
C GLY A 146 20.22 -15.04 -6.74
N TYR A 147 21.36 -14.36 -6.92
CA TYR A 147 21.54 -12.96 -6.52
C TYR A 147 20.55 -12.01 -7.21
N LEU A 148 20.40 -12.11 -8.54
CA LEU A 148 19.41 -11.31 -9.27
C LEU A 148 17.98 -11.64 -8.86
N GLY A 149 17.69 -12.91 -8.56
CA GLY A 149 16.39 -13.32 -8.04
C GLY A 149 16.07 -12.66 -6.69
N CYS A 150 17.06 -12.59 -5.79
CA CYS A 150 16.93 -11.85 -4.53
C CYS A 150 16.70 -10.35 -4.78
N LEU A 151 17.45 -9.72 -5.69
CA LEU A 151 17.24 -8.33 -6.04
C LEU A 151 15.83 -8.08 -6.63
N ALA A 152 15.36 -8.95 -7.53
CA ALA A 152 14.03 -8.87 -8.10
C ALA A 152 12.94 -8.99 -7.03
N ALA A 153 13.11 -9.89 -6.06
CA ALA A 153 12.20 -10.02 -4.92
C ALA A 153 12.19 -8.76 -4.04
N CYS A 154 13.36 -8.16 -3.79
CA CYS A 154 13.48 -6.90 -3.06
C CYS A 154 12.81 -5.73 -3.82
N SER A 155 13.04 -5.61 -5.12
CA SER A 155 12.39 -4.60 -5.97
C SER A 155 10.88 -4.77 -6.03
N LEU A 156 10.39 -6.02 -6.11
CA LEU A 156 8.96 -6.33 -6.04
C LEU A 156 8.37 -5.95 -4.68
N TRP A 157 9.06 -6.30 -3.59
CA TRP A 157 8.63 -5.91 -2.25
C TRP A 157 8.60 -4.39 -2.07
N ALA A 158 9.56 -3.67 -2.67
CA ALA A 158 9.59 -2.21 -2.69
C ALA A 158 8.55 -1.57 -3.64
N LYS A 159 7.91 -2.35 -4.53
CA LYS A 159 7.07 -1.86 -5.65
C LYS A 159 7.81 -0.85 -6.54
N ASP A 160 9.06 -1.17 -6.82
CA ASP A 160 9.93 -0.33 -7.62
C ASP A 160 10.05 -0.89 -9.04
N PRO A 161 9.37 -0.28 -10.04
CA PRO A 161 9.29 -0.82 -11.38
C PRO A 161 10.63 -0.82 -12.11
N VAL A 162 11.51 0.14 -11.79
CA VAL A 162 12.81 0.30 -12.47
C VAL A 162 13.77 -0.80 -12.03
N GLY A 163 13.90 -1.04 -10.72
CA GLY A 163 14.73 -2.13 -10.22
C GLY A 163 14.22 -3.50 -10.68
N LEU A 164 12.90 -3.68 -10.70
CA LEU A 164 12.29 -4.92 -11.18
C LEU A 164 12.55 -5.15 -12.67
N PHE A 165 12.45 -4.11 -13.49
CA PHE A 165 12.80 -4.17 -14.91
C PHE A 165 14.25 -4.60 -15.12
N TRP A 166 15.21 -3.92 -14.48
CA TRP A 166 16.63 -4.21 -14.69
C TRP A 166 17.04 -5.59 -14.19
N THR A 167 16.54 -6.00 -13.03
CA THR A 167 16.83 -7.32 -12.44
C THR A 167 16.26 -8.46 -13.29
N VAL A 168 15.03 -8.33 -13.81
CA VAL A 168 14.44 -9.33 -14.72
C VAL A 168 15.15 -9.34 -16.06
N TYR A 169 15.46 -8.18 -16.63
CA TYR A 169 16.15 -8.08 -17.92
C TYR A 169 17.55 -8.71 -17.88
N SER A 170 18.25 -8.63 -16.74
CA SER A 170 19.58 -9.25 -16.61
C SER A 170 19.55 -10.79 -16.57
N PHE A 171 18.39 -11.45 -16.47
CA PHE A 171 18.33 -12.89 -16.70
C PHE A 171 18.57 -13.28 -18.16
N ILE A 172 18.31 -12.40 -19.12
CA ILE A 172 18.53 -12.66 -20.56
C ILE A 172 20.03 -12.93 -20.86
N PRO A 173 20.97 -12.04 -20.51
CA PRO A 173 22.40 -12.31 -20.73
C PRO A 173 22.90 -13.50 -19.89
N LEU A 174 22.38 -13.72 -18.67
CA LEU A 174 22.71 -14.92 -17.88
C LEU A 174 22.28 -16.22 -18.56
N TYR A 175 21.10 -16.23 -19.19
CA TYR A 175 20.62 -17.38 -19.95
C TYR A 175 21.50 -17.66 -21.18
N ILE A 176 21.93 -16.61 -21.88
CA ILE A 176 22.87 -16.73 -23.00
C ILE A 176 24.20 -17.32 -22.50
N LEU A 177 24.78 -16.77 -21.44
CA LEU A 177 26.04 -17.24 -20.84
C LEU A 177 25.99 -18.68 -20.33
N ARG A 178 24.81 -19.17 -19.94
CA ARG A 178 24.62 -20.57 -19.54
C ARG A 178 24.72 -21.55 -20.71
N ASN A 179 24.32 -21.11 -21.90
CA ASN A 179 24.12 -21.96 -23.08
C ASN A 179 25.25 -21.80 -24.11
N MET A 180 26.27 -20.98 -23.81
CA MET A 180 27.53 -20.91 -24.54
C MET A 180 28.54 -21.88 -23.93
#